data_AF-A0A1W9TQK9-F1
#
_entry.id   AF-A0A1W9TQK9-F1
#
_cell.length_a   1.000
_cell.length_b   1.000
_cell.length_c   1.000
_cell.angle_alpha   90.00
_cell.angle_beta   90.00
_cell.angle_gamma   90.00
#
_symmetry.space_group_name_H-M   'P 1'
#
loop_
_entity.id
_entity.type
_entity.pdbx_description
1 polymer ?
#
loop_
_entity_poly.entity_id
_entity_poly.type
_entity_poly.pdbx_seq_one_letter_code
_entity_poly.pdbx_strand_id
1 'polypeptide(L)'
;MLSKFGNEVLLHGPDALLPQNLNNEWLDTLQKMAGDFLDASYDLEECKKPEDVADPILSVCISEILRSQHKDKTNISVEKMLENITIYSVSLIIEAVERESNIGIEQPTLENILSWDRIIKMRKTNPKFVEALEKACILMIPEQASS
;
A
#
# COMPACT_ATOMS: atom_id res chain seq x y z
N MET A 1 0.72 -0.90 21.11
CA MET A 1 0.23 -0.95 19.72
C MET A 1 0.77 -2.19 19.00
N LEU A 2 2.09 -2.34 18.81
CA LEU A 2 2.70 -3.52 18.17
C LEU A 2 2.28 -4.88 18.78
N SER A 3 2.23 -5.01 20.11
CA SER A 3 1.79 -6.25 20.76
C SER A 3 0.32 -6.59 20.47
N LYS A 4 -0.55 -5.58 20.45
CA LYS A 4 -1.97 -5.73 20.10
C LYS A 4 -2.10 -6.16 18.63
N PHE A 5 -1.39 -5.49 17.73
CA PHE A 5 -1.35 -5.81 16.30
C PHE A 5 -0.84 -7.23 16.03
N GLY A 6 0.22 -7.63 16.73
CA GLY A 6 0.75 -8.98 16.67
C GLY A 6 -0.31 -10.03 17.03
N ASN A 7 -1.02 -9.82 18.13
CA ASN A 7 -2.01 -10.78 18.63
C ASN A 7 -3.30 -10.83 17.80
N GLU A 8 -3.77 -9.68 17.31
CA GLU A 8 -5.08 -9.56 16.66
C GLU A 8 -5.03 -9.67 15.14
N VAL A 9 -3.85 -9.49 14.53
CA VAL A 9 -3.69 -9.54 13.07
C VAL A 9 -2.63 -10.57 12.68
N LEU A 10 -1.38 -10.38 13.14
CA LEU A 10 -0.26 -11.21 12.65
C LEU A 10 -0.38 -12.70 12.99
N LEU A 11 -0.98 -13.04 14.15
CA LEU A 11 -1.23 -14.45 14.53
C LEU A 11 -2.16 -15.19 13.56
N HIS A 12 -2.96 -14.49 12.78
CA HIS A 12 -3.87 -15.09 11.80
C HIS A 12 -3.20 -15.35 10.44
N GLY A 13 -1.90 -15.05 10.32
CA GLY A 13 -1.11 -15.27 9.10
C GLY A 13 -1.14 -14.10 8.12
N PRO A 14 -0.41 -14.20 7.00
CA PRO A 14 -0.21 -13.10 6.07
C PRO A 14 -1.51 -12.64 5.40
N ASP A 15 -2.48 -13.55 5.17
CA ASP A 15 -3.77 -13.18 4.58
C ASP A 15 -4.55 -12.17 5.45
N ALA A 16 -4.33 -12.14 6.77
CA ALA A 16 -4.95 -11.17 7.66
C ALA A 16 -4.46 -9.72 7.42
N LEU A 17 -3.35 -9.57 6.68
CA LEU A 17 -2.83 -8.27 6.25
C LEU A 17 -3.42 -7.80 4.92
N LEU A 18 -4.25 -8.60 4.25
CA LEU A 18 -4.99 -8.11 3.09
C LEU A 18 -6.01 -7.05 3.56
N PRO A 19 -6.09 -5.87 2.93
CA PRO A 19 -6.97 -4.79 3.36
C PRO A 19 -8.41 -5.25 3.61
N GLN A 20 -8.97 -6.09 2.74
CA GLN A 20 -10.33 -6.60 2.86
C GLN A 20 -10.56 -7.53 4.06
N ASN A 21 -9.50 -8.09 4.63
CA ASN A 21 -9.56 -9.00 5.77
C ASN A 21 -9.37 -8.27 7.11
N LEU A 22 -8.93 -7.01 7.08
CA LEU A 22 -8.81 -6.19 8.29
C LEU A 22 -10.20 -5.84 8.83
N ASN A 23 -10.39 -5.90 10.14
CA ASN A 23 -11.57 -5.31 10.75
C ASN A 23 -11.53 -3.77 10.63
N ASN A 24 -12.65 -3.09 10.89
CA ASN A 24 -12.71 -1.62 10.73
C ASN A 24 -11.69 -0.90 11.62
N GLU A 25 -11.49 -1.34 12.87
CA GLU A 25 -10.53 -0.70 13.79
C GLU A 25 -9.10 -0.73 13.22
N TRP A 26 -8.66 -1.88 12.71
CA TRP A 26 -7.32 -2.05 12.16
C TRP A 26 -7.18 -1.41 10.78
N LEU A 27 -8.23 -1.43 9.95
CA LEU A 27 -8.23 -0.72 8.69
C LEU A 27 -8.08 0.80 8.93
N ASP A 28 -8.89 1.39 9.81
CA ASP A 28 -8.83 2.83 10.12
C ASP A 28 -7.46 3.21 10.69
N THR A 29 -6.92 2.37 11.59
CA THR A 29 -5.61 2.59 12.19
C THR A 29 -4.51 2.56 11.12
N LEU A 30 -4.46 1.52 10.29
CA LEU A 30 -3.44 1.37 9.26
C LEU A 30 -3.61 2.40 8.14
N GLN A 31 -4.84 2.76 7.78
CA GLN A 31 -5.14 3.81 6.80
C GLN A 31 -4.61 5.17 7.28
N LYS A 32 -4.81 5.51 8.56
CA LYS A 32 -4.26 6.75 9.12
C LYS A 32 -2.73 6.77 9.04
N MET A 33 -2.09 5.67 9.43
CA MET A 33 -0.62 5.55 9.37
C MET A 33 -0.10 5.61 7.93
N ALA A 34 -0.84 5.02 6.99
CA ALA A 34 -0.57 5.11 5.56
C ALA A 34 -0.70 6.56 5.04
N GLY A 35 -1.72 7.30 5.47
CA GLY A 35 -1.89 8.72 5.16
C GLY A 35 -0.73 9.56 5.69
N ASP A 36 -0.40 9.40 6.98
CA ASP A 36 0.72 10.10 7.62
C ASP A 36 2.05 9.81 6.90
N PHE A 37 2.26 8.55 6.47
CA PHE A 37 3.43 8.16 5.68
C PHE A 37 3.45 8.83 4.29
N LEU A 38 2.34 8.81 3.55
CA LEU A 38 2.27 9.39 2.22
C LEU A 38 2.44 10.91 2.26
N ASP A 39 1.81 11.60 3.21
CA ASP A 39 1.92 13.05 3.40
C ASP A 39 3.37 13.47 3.73
N ALA A 40 4.08 12.68 4.53
CA ALA A 40 5.49 12.93 4.84
C ALA A 40 6.44 12.60 3.67
N SER A 41 6.04 11.67 2.79
CA SER A 41 6.91 11.09 1.77
C SER A 41 6.74 11.71 0.38
N TYR A 42 5.58 12.30 0.10
CA TYR A 42 5.20 12.80 -1.22
C TYR A 42 4.62 14.21 -1.07
N ASP A 43 5.48 15.21 -1.25
CA ASP A 43 5.05 16.60 -1.37
C ASP A 43 4.54 16.87 -2.79
N LEU A 44 3.31 17.37 -2.91
CA LEU A 44 2.68 17.75 -4.18
C LEU A 44 3.48 18.83 -4.95
N GLU A 45 4.27 19.65 -4.26
CA GLU A 45 5.02 20.74 -4.87
C GLU A 45 6.43 20.32 -5.31
N GLU A 46 7.06 19.38 -4.60
CA GLU A 46 8.48 19.07 -4.78
C GLU A 46 8.78 17.64 -5.26
N CYS A 47 7.79 16.74 -5.30
CA CYS A 47 7.93 15.34 -5.72
C CYS A 47 9.19 14.66 -5.14
N LYS A 48 9.45 14.95 -3.87
CA LYS A 48 10.56 14.35 -3.12
C LYS A 48 10.31 12.85 -2.96
N LYS A 49 11.40 12.08 -2.91
CA LYS A 49 11.33 10.67 -2.52
C LYS A 49 11.12 10.58 -1.00
N PRO A 50 10.47 9.52 -0.50
CA PRO A 50 10.37 9.26 0.93
C PRO A 50 11.74 9.33 1.59
N GLU A 51 11.86 10.07 2.69
CA GLU A 51 13.02 9.96 3.58
C GLU A 51 13.02 8.56 4.25
N ASP A 52 14.17 8.08 4.72
CA ASP A 52 14.40 6.70 5.23
C ASP A 52 13.54 6.27 6.44
N VAL A 53 12.54 7.06 6.84
CA VAL A 53 11.67 6.82 7.98
C VAL A 53 10.41 6.08 7.54
N ALA A 54 10.49 4.76 7.53
CA ALA A 54 9.31 3.90 7.39
C ALA A 54 8.63 3.69 8.75
N ASP A 55 7.29 3.73 8.78
CA ASP A 55 6.55 3.38 9.99
C ASP A 55 6.84 1.92 10.39
N PRO A 56 7.14 1.63 11.68
CA PRO A 56 7.48 0.27 12.11
C PRO A 56 6.39 -0.77 11.89
N ILE A 57 5.11 -0.41 12.03
CA ILE A 57 3.98 -1.33 11.82
C ILE A 57 3.79 -1.59 10.33
N LEU A 58 3.83 -0.55 9.48
CA LEU A 58 3.75 -0.73 8.02
C LEU A 58 4.93 -1.58 7.52
N SER A 59 6.13 -1.35 8.05
CA SER A 59 7.32 -2.15 7.73
C SER A 59 7.16 -3.63 8.10
N VAL A 60 6.53 -3.92 9.23
CA VAL A 60 6.20 -5.30 9.64
C VAL A 60 5.17 -5.91 8.69
N CYS A 61 4.13 -5.18 8.30
CA CYS A 61 3.14 -5.66 7.33
C CYS A 61 3.82 -6.10 6.02
N ILE A 62 4.69 -5.25 5.47
CA ILE A 62 5.41 -5.56 4.23
C ILE A 62 6.34 -6.75 4.41
N SER A 63 7.03 -6.84 5.54
CA SER A 63 7.96 -7.95 5.83
C SER A 63 7.23 -9.29 5.87
N GLU A 64 6.06 -9.36 6.51
CA GLU A 64 5.26 -10.59 6.56
C GLU A 64 4.66 -10.96 5.20
N ILE A 65 4.18 -9.97 4.42
CA ILE A 65 3.70 -10.20 3.06
C ILE A 65 4.85 -10.73 2.17
N LEU A 66 6.02 -10.11 2.20
CA LEU A 66 7.17 -10.55 1.41
C LEU A 66 7.65 -11.95 1.80
N ARG A 67 7.63 -12.28 3.09
CA ARG A 67 7.92 -13.63 3.59
C ARG A 67 6.94 -14.66 3.03
N SER A 68 5.65 -14.33 3.00
CA SER A 68 4.63 -15.21 2.42
C SER A 68 4.81 -15.42 0.92
N GLN A 69 5.30 -14.40 0.20
CA GLN A 69 5.62 -14.47 -1.22
C GLN A 69 6.97 -15.16 -1.53
N HIS A 70 7.69 -15.65 -0.51
CA HIS A 70 9.06 -16.16 -0.61
C HIS A 70 10.07 -15.17 -1.20
N LYS A 71 9.79 -13.87 -1.07
CA LYS A 71 10.64 -12.76 -1.55
C LYS A 71 11.53 -12.17 -0.46
N ASP A 72 11.46 -12.70 0.75
CA ASP A 72 12.31 -12.34 1.90
C ASP A 72 13.72 -12.96 1.85
N LYS A 73 13.95 -13.94 0.97
CA LYS A 73 15.26 -14.60 0.79
C LYS A 73 16.35 -13.69 0.23
N THR A 74 15.99 -12.51 -0.26
CA THR A 74 16.92 -11.49 -0.76
C THR A 74 16.86 -10.26 0.13
N ASN A 75 18.02 -9.72 0.51
CA ASN A 75 18.11 -8.45 1.22
C ASN A 75 17.44 -7.36 0.37
N ILE A 76 16.22 -6.95 0.73
CA ILE A 76 15.50 -5.91 -0.01
C ILE A 76 16.19 -4.56 0.23
N SER A 77 16.30 -3.73 -0.81
CA SER A 77 16.80 -2.37 -0.64
C SER A 77 15.79 -1.52 0.15
N VAL A 78 16.27 -0.48 0.83
CA VAL A 78 15.41 0.50 1.52
C VAL A 78 14.42 1.13 0.54
N GLU A 79 14.88 1.50 -0.66
CA GLU A 79 14.01 2.02 -1.73
C GLU A 79 12.88 1.05 -2.09
N LYS A 80 13.17 -0.26 -2.18
CA LYS A 80 12.15 -1.26 -2.50
C LYS A 80 11.18 -1.48 -1.34
N MET A 81 11.66 -1.39 -0.10
CA MET A 81 10.80 -1.43 1.08
C MET A 81 9.83 -0.25 1.08
N LEU A 82 10.34 0.97 0.87
CA LEU A 82 9.53 2.19 0.80
C LEU A 82 8.50 2.11 -0.34
N GLU A 83 8.90 1.63 -1.52
CA GLU A 83 7.97 1.42 -2.63
C GLU A 83 6.84 0.44 -2.25
N ASN A 84 7.18 -0.69 -1.62
CA ASN A 84 6.16 -1.66 -1.18
C ASN A 84 5.23 -1.07 -0.11
N ILE A 85 5.75 -0.25 0.81
CA ILE A 85 4.95 0.48 1.80
C ILE A 85 4.01 1.45 1.09
N THR A 86 4.48 2.19 0.09
CA THR A 86 3.63 3.08 -0.73
C THR A 86 2.49 2.31 -1.39
N ILE A 87 2.78 1.18 -2.05
CA ILE A 87 1.74 0.37 -2.72
C ILE A 87 0.72 -0.17 -1.72
N TYR A 88 1.18 -0.65 -0.58
CA TYR A 88 0.29 -1.14 0.48
C TYR A 88 -0.56 -0.02 1.09
N SER A 89 0.03 1.16 1.30
CA SER A 89 -0.66 2.36 1.79
C SER A 89 -1.81 2.76 0.87
N VAL A 90 -1.55 2.81 -0.45
CA VAL A 90 -2.59 3.05 -1.46
C VAL A 90 -3.69 1.98 -1.40
N SER A 91 -3.32 0.72 -1.15
CA SER A 91 -4.28 -0.39 -1.05
C SER A 91 -5.21 -0.29 0.17
N LEU A 92 -4.69 0.19 1.30
CA LEU A 92 -5.49 0.45 2.51
C LEU A 92 -6.51 1.56 2.26
N ILE A 93 -6.08 2.65 1.61
CA ILE A 93 -6.96 3.77 1.25
C ILE A 93 -8.07 3.31 0.30
N ILE A 94 -7.73 2.49 -0.70
CA ILE A 94 -8.71 1.92 -1.64
C ILE A 94 -9.78 1.11 -0.90
N GLU A 95 -9.38 0.23 0.00
CA GLU A 95 -10.32 -0.61 0.76
C GLU A 95 -11.24 0.23 1.65
N ALA A 96 -10.70 1.26 2.31
CA ALA A 96 -11.52 2.16 3.12
C ALA A 96 -12.59 2.87 2.27
N VAL A 97 -12.21 3.37 1.09
CA VAL A 97 -13.17 3.98 0.16
C VAL A 97 -14.18 2.96 -0.37
N GLU A 98 -13.74 1.73 -0.66
CA GLU A 98 -14.62 0.65 -1.13
C GLU A 98 -15.68 0.30 -0.07
N ARG A 99 -15.31 0.22 1.21
CA ARG A 99 -16.27 -0.06 2.30
C ARG A 99 -17.34 1.02 2.44
N GLU A 100 -16.97 2.27 2.18
CA GLU A 100 -17.89 3.40 2.29
C GLU A 100 -18.77 3.59 1.05
N SER A 101 -18.18 3.41 -0.13
CA SER A 101 -18.77 3.84 -1.40
C SER A 101 -19.18 2.70 -2.32
N ASN A 102 -18.75 1.46 -2.03
CA ASN A 102 -19.03 0.24 -2.81
C ASN A 102 -18.84 0.47 -4.32
N ILE A 103 -17.65 0.93 -4.70
CA ILE A 103 -17.32 1.34 -6.08
C ILE A 103 -16.86 0.16 -6.94
N GLY A 104 -16.87 -1.07 -6.39
CA GLY A 104 -16.67 -2.31 -7.12
C GLY A 104 -15.21 -2.54 -7.51
N ILE A 105 -14.27 -2.15 -6.66
CA ILE A 105 -12.84 -2.37 -6.90
C ILE A 105 -12.46 -3.82 -6.61
N GLU A 106 -11.65 -4.40 -7.51
CA GLU A 106 -11.10 -5.74 -7.32
C GLU A 106 -10.16 -5.79 -6.11
N GLN A 107 -10.46 -6.69 -5.17
CA GLN A 107 -9.68 -6.87 -3.96
C GLN A 107 -8.30 -7.50 -4.26
N PRO A 108 -7.25 -7.10 -3.54
CA PRO A 108 -5.94 -7.72 -3.67
C PRO A 108 -5.92 -9.17 -3.20
N THR A 109 -4.99 -9.94 -3.75
CA THR A 109 -4.52 -11.21 -3.19
C THR A 109 -3.12 -11.04 -2.62
N LEU A 110 -2.64 -12.02 -1.86
CA LEU A 110 -1.25 -12.01 -1.39
C LEU A 110 -0.24 -11.95 -2.54
N GLU A 111 -0.58 -12.43 -3.74
CA GLU A 111 0.34 -12.41 -4.88
C GLU A 111 0.50 -11.01 -5.50
N ASN A 112 -0.55 -10.19 -5.44
CA ASN A 112 -0.63 -8.93 -6.18
C ASN A 112 -0.81 -7.67 -5.32
N ILE A 113 -0.92 -7.81 -3.98
CA ILE A 113 -1.10 -6.69 -3.06
C ILE A 113 -0.01 -5.62 -3.20
N LEU A 114 1.25 -6.04 -3.47
CA LEU A 114 2.41 -5.16 -3.68
C LEU A 114 2.71 -4.87 -5.17
N SER A 115 1.70 -4.89 -6.05
CA SER A 115 1.87 -4.66 -7.49
C SER A 115 1.26 -3.34 -7.94
N TRP A 116 2.09 -2.46 -8.53
CA TRP A 116 1.59 -1.27 -9.22
C TRP A 116 0.69 -1.60 -10.41
N ASP A 117 0.94 -2.69 -11.13
CA ASP A 117 0.10 -3.10 -12.28
C ASP A 117 -1.37 -3.30 -11.88
N ARG A 118 -1.61 -3.79 -10.66
CA ARG A 118 -2.97 -3.91 -10.11
C ARG A 118 -3.63 -2.54 -9.97
N ILE A 119 -2.93 -1.58 -9.38
CA ILE A 119 -3.44 -0.21 -9.21
C ILE A 119 -3.63 0.47 -10.57
N ILE A 120 -2.67 0.32 -11.49
CA ILE A 120 -2.74 0.90 -12.85
C ILE A 120 -3.94 0.37 -13.63
N LYS A 121 -4.29 -0.92 -13.49
CA LYS A 121 -5.48 -1.50 -14.13
C LYS A 121 -6.78 -0.78 -13.75
N MET A 122 -6.83 -0.16 -12.56
CA MET A 122 -7.99 0.62 -12.12
C MET A 122 -8.22 1.86 -12.98
N ARG A 123 -7.26 2.32 -13.78
CA ARG A 123 -7.47 3.45 -14.71
C ARG A 123 -8.68 3.23 -15.63
N LYS A 124 -9.00 1.97 -15.95
CA LYS A 124 -10.15 1.63 -16.81
C LYS A 124 -11.50 1.94 -16.16
N THR A 125 -11.61 1.79 -14.84
CA THR A 125 -12.86 1.97 -14.09
C THR A 125 -12.87 3.25 -13.27
N ASN A 126 -11.70 3.71 -12.82
CA ASN A 126 -11.47 4.83 -11.91
C ASN A 126 -10.28 5.69 -12.39
N PRO A 127 -10.35 6.31 -13.59
CA PRO A 127 -9.22 7.06 -14.16
C PRO A 127 -8.75 8.23 -13.29
N LYS A 128 -9.69 8.98 -12.71
CA LYS A 128 -9.39 10.14 -11.85
C LYS A 128 -8.57 9.77 -10.61
N PHE A 129 -8.75 8.56 -10.07
CA PHE A 129 -7.98 8.09 -8.94
C PHE A 129 -6.52 7.88 -9.33
N VAL A 130 -6.27 7.17 -10.43
CA VAL A 130 -4.91 6.95 -10.94
C VAL A 130 -4.24 8.27 -11.33
N GLU A 131 -4.96 9.18 -11.97
CA GLU A 131 -4.46 10.53 -12.28
C GLU A 131 -4.10 11.34 -11.03
N ALA A 132 -4.84 11.18 -9.93
CA ALA A 132 -4.53 11.83 -8.67
C ALA A 132 -3.22 11.29 -8.07
N LEU A 133 -3.00 9.97 -8.13
CA LEU A 133 -1.73 9.36 -7.68
C LEU A 133 -0.53 9.81 -8.52
N GLU A 134 -0.72 10.00 -9.82
CA GLU A 134 0.32 10.54 -10.72
C GLU A 134 0.64 12.00 -10.40
N LYS A 135 -0.39 12.84 -10.23
CA LYS A 135 -0.23 14.24 -9.82
C LYS A 135 0.42 14.38 -8.45
N ALA A 136 0.18 13.43 -7.56
CA ALA A 136 0.80 13.38 -6.25
C ALA A 136 2.20 12.75 -6.25
N CYS A 137 2.74 12.39 -7.42
CA CYS A 137 4.05 11.72 -7.55
C CYS A 137 4.17 10.39 -6.77
N ILE A 138 3.04 9.82 -6.32
CA ILE A 138 2.95 8.53 -5.63
C ILE A 138 3.13 7.39 -6.64
N LEU A 139 2.49 7.52 -7.80
CA LEU A 139 2.59 6.57 -8.90
C LEU A 139 3.37 7.21 -10.04
N MET A 140 4.61 6.75 -10.24
CA MET A 140 5.41 7.13 -11.39
C MET A 140 5.30 6.04 -12.44
N ILE A 141 4.33 6.18 -13.35
CA ILE A 141 4.32 5.36 -14.56
C ILE A 141 5.38 5.95 -15.48
N PRO A 142 6.46 5.23 -15.84
CA PRO A 142 7.36 5.72 -16.88
C PRO A 142 6.50 5.98 -18.11
N GLU A 143 6.53 7.20 -18.64
CA GLU A 143 5.86 7.54 -19.89
C GLU A 143 6.13 6.40 -20.86
N GLN A 144 5.07 5.71 -21.29
CA GLN A 144 5.23 4.84 -22.44
C GLN A 144 5.76 5.74 -23.53
N ALA A 145 6.98 5.44 -23.98
CA ALA A 145 7.54 6.00 -25.20
C ALA A 145 6.43 5.90 -26.25
N SER A 146 5.78 7.04 -26.50
CA SER A 146 4.76 7.15 -27.51
C SER A 146 5.50 7.10 -28.83
N SER A 147 5.66 5.90 -29.37
CA SER A 147 6.09 5.63 -30.76
C SER A 147 5.61 4.25 -31.17
#